data_AF-A0ABD1G9H9-F1
#
_entry.id   AF-A0ABD1G9H9-F1
#
_cell.length_a   1.000
_cell.length_b   1.000
_cell.length_c   1.000
_cell.angle_alpha   90.00
_cell.angle_beta   90.00
_cell.angle_gamma   90.00
#
_symmetry.space_group_name_H-M   'P 1'
#
loop_
_entity.id
_entity.type
_entity.pdbx_description
1 polymer ?
#
loop_
_entity_poly.entity_id
_entity_poly.type
_entity_poly.pdbx_seq_one_letter_code
_entity_poly.pdbx_strand_id
1 'polypeptide(L)'
;MGKLSLSVLSFLLLLGLGYAIIEQQGECQISNIDAREPSYSVRSEGGQTEFWDNQNNDLPQRPGSRLRRPRQGNLRSSDLSGCAETFESGQQQQFSQEERSQRFRDDRHQKVEEFQQGDVIAVRAGDAHWVYNDGDQELVVVVFHHNSNYANQLDQNPRSFFLAGNPGNEQEEEQYRRLRGSKRGQEAQSELGNVFRGFDDELLAEAFGVDVEDARKLRGQNDQRGHIIRAEKSIQLIQPHRSRQEQEQERRHNGLEETFCSARVKENLDRPSRADFYNPRAGRFSTLNSFNLPILRFLQLSAARGVLHRNAIFSPHWYTNAHTLIYATRGASRVQIVNHRGHAVFDGQLRQGQVLVVPQNFAVVKQAADQGFEWVAFNTNDNAAINTLSGRTSAIRGLPVDVVANAYQLSREEAQRIKFSRQETLIFNANNDSP
;
A
#
# COMPACT_ATOMS: atom_id res chain seq x y z
N MET A 1 -23.14 -46.78 13.62
CA MET A 1 -23.34 -45.37 13.23
C MET A 1 -22.15 -44.56 13.69
N GLY A 2 -21.36 -43.99 12.77
CA GLY A 2 -20.33 -43.00 13.13
C GLY A 2 -20.96 -41.61 13.19
N LYS A 3 -20.64 -40.81 14.21
CA LYS A 3 -21.06 -39.40 14.28
C LYS A 3 -20.02 -38.54 13.58
N LEU A 4 -20.33 -38.05 12.38
CA LEU A 4 -19.50 -37.05 11.71
C LEU A 4 -19.77 -35.66 12.32
N SER A 5 -18.72 -34.88 12.55
CA SER A 5 -18.83 -33.48 12.98
C SER A 5 -17.75 -32.67 12.28
N LEU A 6 -18.15 -31.80 11.34
CA LEU A 6 -17.27 -30.76 10.82
C LEU A 6 -17.27 -29.59 11.81
N SER A 7 -16.58 -29.78 12.94
CA SER A 7 -16.20 -28.69 13.84
C SER A 7 -14.75 -28.32 13.57
N VAL A 8 -14.50 -27.07 13.17
CA VAL A 8 -13.14 -26.51 13.21
C VAL A 8 -12.81 -26.26 14.67
N LEU A 9 -12.20 -27.25 15.35
CA LEU A 9 -11.81 -27.09 16.75
C LEU A 9 -10.76 -25.98 16.88
N SER A 10 -11.14 -24.89 17.54
CA SER A 10 -10.21 -23.84 17.97
C SER A 10 -9.22 -24.42 18.99
N PHE A 11 -8.02 -24.78 18.53
CA PHE A 11 -6.95 -25.21 19.42
C PHE A 11 -6.33 -23.99 20.11
N LEU A 12 -6.95 -23.57 21.23
CA LEU A 12 -6.43 -22.54 22.12
C LEU A 12 -5.19 -23.04 22.87
N LEU A 13 -4.05 -23.05 22.18
CA LEU A 13 -2.74 -23.29 22.79
C LEU A 13 -2.20 -21.97 23.38
N LEU A 14 -2.66 -21.66 24.60
CA LEU A 14 -2.05 -20.65 25.45
C LEU A 14 -0.64 -21.12 25.85
N LEU A 15 0.40 -20.44 25.35
CA LEU A 15 1.67 -20.08 26.04
C LEU A 15 2.66 -19.50 25.03
N GLY A 16 3.06 -18.23 25.23
CA GLY A 16 4.05 -17.55 24.37
C GLY A 16 3.92 -16.02 24.43
N LEU A 17 4.67 -15.37 25.32
CA LEU A 17 4.68 -13.91 25.48
C LEU A 17 5.31 -13.21 24.27
N GLY A 18 4.64 -12.23 23.67
CA GLY A 18 5.20 -11.46 22.55
C GLY A 18 4.21 -10.54 21.83
N TYR A 19 3.83 -9.42 22.45
CA TYR A 19 3.23 -8.23 21.83
C TYR A 19 2.21 -8.44 20.69
N ALA A 20 0.98 -8.80 21.06
CA ALA A 20 -0.20 -8.42 20.28
C ALA A 20 -0.83 -7.17 20.91
N ILE A 21 -0.99 -6.09 20.13
CA ILE A 21 -1.89 -4.99 20.52
C ILE A 21 -3.31 -5.54 20.44
N ILE A 22 -4.07 -5.39 21.52
CA ILE A 22 -5.44 -5.90 21.62
C ILE A 22 -6.36 -4.95 20.83
N GLU A 23 -6.84 -5.37 19.65
CA GLU A 23 -8.07 -4.80 19.06
C GLU A 23 -9.20 -4.89 20.08
N GLN A 24 -10.05 -3.86 20.19
CA GLN A 24 -11.08 -3.86 21.22
C GLN A 24 -12.11 -4.96 20.93
N GLN A 25 -12.56 -5.64 21.98
CA GLN A 25 -13.43 -6.82 21.86
C GLN A 25 -14.78 -6.46 21.23
N GLY A 26 -14.88 -6.62 19.90
CA GLY A 26 -16.11 -6.45 19.14
C GLY A 26 -15.97 -5.62 17.86
N GLU A 27 -14.85 -4.94 17.61
CA GLU A 27 -14.73 -3.99 16.48
C GLU A 27 -14.98 -4.66 15.10
N CYS A 28 -14.55 -5.90 14.91
CA CYS A 28 -14.83 -6.68 13.69
C CYS A 28 -16.22 -7.39 13.65
N GLN A 29 -17.22 -6.99 14.45
CA GLN A 29 -18.60 -7.51 14.36
C GLN A 29 -19.40 -6.89 13.19
N ILE A 30 -18.82 -6.93 12.00
CA ILE A 30 -19.29 -6.19 10.83
C ILE A 30 -20.55 -6.82 10.23
N SER A 31 -21.60 -6.00 10.05
CA SER A 31 -22.88 -6.38 9.45
C SER A 31 -23.08 -5.88 8.02
N ASN A 32 -22.41 -4.79 7.63
CA ASN A 32 -22.37 -4.25 6.27
C ASN A 32 -20.97 -3.66 6.01
N ILE A 33 -20.44 -3.85 4.81
CA ILE A 33 -19.23 -3.21 4.29
C ILE A 33 -19.66 -2.43 3.05
N ASP A 34 -19.06 -1.27 2.80
CA ASP A 34 -19.34 -0.46 1.61
C ASP A 34 -18.09 -0.26 0.75
N ALA A 35 -18.28 -0.20 -0.57
CA ALA A 35 -17.24 0.28 -1.49
C ALA A 35 -17.22 1.82 -1.44
N ARG A 36 -16.06 2.43 -1.12
CA ARG A 36 -15.94 3.86 -0.83
C ARG A 36 -15.06 4.60 -1.83
N GLU A 37 -15.52 5.78 -2.24
CA GLU A 37 -14.74 6.81 -2.96
C GLU A 37 -14.09 7.77 -1.94
N PRO A 38 -13.13 8.62 -2.35
CA PRO A 38 -12.57 9.63 -1.46
C PRO A 38 -13.66 10.51 -0.84
N SER A 39 -13.56 10.73 0.46
CA SER A 39 -14.54 11.47 1.25
C SER A 39 -14.24 12.98 1.29
N TYR A 40 -12.98 13.37 1.10
CA TYR A 40 -12.55 14.76 0.94
C TYR A 40 -11.23 14.82 0.14
N SER A 41 -10.82 16.04 -0.26
CA SER A 41 -9.51 16.27 -0.88
C SER A 41 -8.91 17.60 -0.45
N VAL A 42 -7.59 17.62 -0.25
CA VAL A 42 -6.80 18.83 0.02
C VAL A 42 -6.07 19.21 -1.26
N ARG A 43 -6.15 20.49 -1.63
CA ARG A 43 -5.46 21.06 -2.80
C ARG A 43 -4.19 21.78 -2.39
N SER A 44 -3.19 21.66 -3.24
CA SER A 44 -1.88 22.30 -3.14
C SER A 44 -1.49 22.85 -4.52
N GLU A 45 -0.44 23.65 -4.61
CA GLU A 45 -0.04 24.35 -5.85
C GLU A 45 0.21 23.39 -7.03
N GLY A 46 0.96 22.30 -6.79
CA GLY A 46 1.34 21.30 -7.78
C GLY A 46 0.25 20.27 -8.10
N GLY A 47 -0.59 19.90 -7.11
CA GLY A 47 -1.51 18.76 -7.20
C GLY A 47 -2.54 18.68 -6.07
N GLN A 48 -3.08 17.50 -5.84
CA GLN A 48 -4.07 17.25 -4.78
C GLN A 48 -3.82 15.93 -4.06
N THR A 49 -4.21 15.85 -2.80
CA THR A 49 -4.34 14.59 -2.06
C THR A 49 -5.81 14.34 -1.75
N GLU A 50 -6.31 13.19 -2.16
CA GLU A 50 -7.65 12.69 -1.94
C GLU A 50 -7.62 11.68 -0.79
N PHE A 51 -8.61 11.69 0.09
CA PHE A 51 -8.56 10.94 1.34
C PHE A 51 -9.87 10.21 1.61
N TRP A 52 -9.77 9.02 2.23
CA TRP A 52 -10.92 8.18 2.60
C TRP A 52 -11.16 8.27 4.11
N ASP A 53 -12.39 8.60 4.50
CA ASP A 53 -12.82 8.65 5.89
C ASP A 53 -13.34 7.28 6.39
N ASN A 54 -13.18 7.03 7.69
CA ASN A 54 -13.62 5.80 8.32
C ASN A 54 -14.55 6.06 9.52
N GLN A 55 -15.85 6.12 9.25
CA GLN A 55 -16.88 6.34 10.27
C GLN A 55 -17.41 5.04 10.92
N ASN A 56 -16.88 3.86 10.53
CA ASN A 56 -17.41 2.53 10.90
C ASN A 56 -16.33 1.56 11.45
N ASN A 57 -15.11 2.02 11.74
CA ASN A 57 -13.92 1.22 12.08
C ASN A 57 -13.43 0.18 11.03
N ASP A 58 -14.13 -0.07 9.91
CA ASP A 58 -13.76 -1.04 8.85
C ASP A 58 -12.40 -0.83 8.13
N LEU A 59 -11.77 0.34 8.25
CA LEU A 59 -10.71 0.82 7.34
C LEU A 59 -9.47 1.40 8.07
N PRO A 60 -8.25 0.90 7.77
CA PRO A 60 -7.03 1.68 7.95
C PRO A 60 -7.12 2.98 7.14
N GLN A 61 -6.78 4.12 7.75
CA GLN A 61 -7.13 5.45 7.23
C GLN A 61 -6.10 6.00 6.24
N ARG A 62 -6.59 6.74 5.22
CA ARG A 62 -5.82 7.47 4.16
C ARG A 62 -5.04 6.60 3.15
N PRO A 63 -5.44 6.65 1.86
CA PRO A 63 -4.61 7.14 0.73
C PRO A 63 -4.77 8.67 0.56
N GLY A 64 -4.33 9.39 -0.49
CA GLY A 64 -3.55 9.09 -1.72
C GLY A 64 -3.50 10.34 -2.67
N SER A 65 -2.52 10.47 -3.58
CA SER A 65 -2.19 11.77 -4.24
C SER A 65 -2.18 11.76 -5.79
N ARG A 66 -2.41 12.93 -6.43
CA ARG A 66 -2.34 13.18 -7.90
C ARG A 66 -1.53 14.44 -8.29
N LEU A 67 -0.73 14.40 -9.37
CA LEU A 67 0.24 15.44 -9.82
C LEU A 67 0.50 15.36 -11.36
N ARG A 68 0.76 16.46 -12.11
CA ARG A 68 0.56 16.58 -13.62
C ARG A 68 1.61 17.47 -14.38
N ARG A 69 1.89 17.40 -15.72
CA ARG A 69 1.58 16.46 -16.86
C ARG A 69 2.28 16.94 -18.18
N PRO A 70 3.28 16.25 -18.84
CA PRO A 70 3.19 14.85 -19.28
C PRO A 70 4.39 13.81 -19.32
N ARG A 71 5.73 14.00 -19.09
CA ARG A 71 6.72 12.89 -19.40
C ARG A 71 8.21 12.92 -18.89
N GLN A 72 8.78 11.72 -18.58
CA GLN A 72 10.19 11.28 -18.25
C GLN A 72 10.73 11.42 -16.79
N GLY A 73 10.73 10.32 -15.99
CA GLY A 73 11.73 10.08 -14.92
C GLY A 73 11.27 9.59 -13.53
N ASN A 74 10.09 10.02 -13.06
CA ASN A 74 9.54 9.92 -11.69
C ASN A 74 10.52 9.48 -10.57
N LEU A 75 11.08 10.45 -9.85
CA LEU A 75 12.13 10.25 -8.86
C LEU A 75 11.64 10.25 -7.40
N ARG A 76 12.27 9.44 -6.55
CA ARG A 76 11.99 9.36 -5.10
C ARG A 76 13.26 9.12 -4.30
N SER A 77 13.38 9.79 -3.14
CA SER A 77 14.27 9.35 -2.04
C SER A 77 13.46 8.70 -0.91
N SER A 78 14.14 7.92 -0.08
CA SER A 78 13.78 7.78 1.34
C SER A 78 15.03 8.08 2.14
N ASP A 79 14.96 9.12 2.94
CA ASP A 79 16.11 9.68 3.64
C ASP A 79 16.25 8.93 4.98
N LEU A 80 17.12 7.93 5.00
CA LEU A 80 17.29 7.01 6.10
C LEU A 80 18.27 7.62 7.12
N SER A 81 17.76 8.00 8.29
CA SER A 81 18.57 8.59 9.36
C SER A 81 19.74 7.67 9.75
N GLY A 82 20.96 8.18 9.66
CA GLY A 82 22.20 7.45 9.95
C GLY A 82 22.86 6.77 8.74
N CYS A 83 22.30 6.90 7.54
CA CYS A 83 22.96 6.53 6.27
C CYS A 83 23.62 7.77 5.63
N ALA A 84 24.73 7.56 4.91
CA ALA A 84 25.51 8.62 4.30
C ALA A 84 25.04 9.04 2.89
N GLU A 85 25.50 10.20 2.44
CA GLU A 85 25.27 10.76 1.10
C GLU A 85 26.04 9.98 0.02
N THR A 86 25.52 8.82 -0.35
CA THR A 86 26.15 7.90 -1.31
C THR A 86 26.11 8.36 -2.77
N PHE A 87 25.33 9.40 -3.12
CA PHE A 87 25.29 10.01 -4.44
C PHE A 87 26.00 11.38 -4.40
N GLU A 88 27.19 11.47 -5.02
CA GLU A 88 28.02 12.68 -5.05
C GLU A 88 28.25 13.19 -6.48
N SER A 89 28.36 14.51 -6.66
CA SER A 89 28.51 15.17 -7.97
C SER A 89 29.66 14.63 -8.84
N GLY A 90 30.74 14.17 -8.22
CA GLY A 90 31.87 13.51 -8.88
C GLY A 90 31.48 12.25 -9.68
N GLN A 91 30.40 11.56 -9.31
CA GLN A 91 29.98 10.29 -9.92
C GLN A 91 29.33 10.43 -11.30
N GLN A 92 28.89 11.62 -11.71
CA GLN A 92 28.20 11.82 -13.00
C GLN A 92 29.16 11.84 -14.20
N GLN A 93 29.71 10.68 -14.56
CA GLN A 93 30.74 10.54 -15.60
C GLN A 93 30.35 11.06 -17.00
N GLN A 94 29.04 11.21 -17.29
CA GLN A 94 28.54 11.68 -18.59
C GLN A 94 28.76 13.19 -18.86
N PHE A 95 28.87 14.01 -17.81
CA PHE A 95 29.10 15.45 -17.96
C PHE A 95 30.58 15.79 -17.88
N SER A 96 31.01 16.84 -18.60
CA SER A 96 32.36 17.38 -18.45
C SER A 96 32.60 17.91 -17.02
N GLN A 97 33.88 18.10 -16.66
CA GLN A 97 34.24 18.61 -15.34
C GLN A 97 33.71 20.04 -15.11
N GLU A 98 33.64 20.85 -16.16
CA GLU A 98 33.06 22.20 -16.13
C GLU A 98 31.53 22.16 -15.95
N GLU A 99 30.82 21.29 -16.68
CA GLU A 99 29.37 21.12 -16.52
C GLU A 99 28.99 20.60 -15.12
N ARG A 100 29.74 19.64 -14.56
CA ARG A 100 29.53 19.18 -13.18
C ARG A 100 29.71 20.33 -12.18
N SER A 101 30.75 21.14 -12.36
CA SER A 101 31.04 22.31 -11.52
C SER A 101 29.99 23.43 -11.63
N GLN A 102 29.22 23.46 -12.73
CA GLN A 102 28.14 24.44 -12.96
C GLN A 102 26.75 23.93 -12.54
N ARG A 103 26.48 22.62 -12.61
CA ARG A 103 25.16 22.02 -12.32
C ARG A 103 25.03 21.42 -10.92
N PHE A 104 26.05 20.71 -10.45
CA PHE A 104 26.02 19.89 -9.24
C PHE A 104 27.10 20.36 -8.25
N ARG A 105 27.23 21.67 -8.11
CA ARG A 105 28.33 22.32 -7.40
C ARG A 105 28.34 21.94 -5.93
N ASP A 106 29.30 21.09 -5.56
CA ASP A 106 29.52 20.55 -4.21
C ASP A 106 28.33 19.78 -3.61
N ASP A 107 27.36 19.39 -4.45
CA ASP A 107 26.16 18.64 -4.06
C ASP A 107 26.45 17.15 -3.73
N ARG A 108 25.73 16.64 -2.73
CA ARG A 108 25.75 15.27 -2.22
C ARG A 108 24.39 14.96 -1.58
N HIS A 109 23.82 13.79 -1.86
CA HIS A 109 22.58 13.35 -1.22
C HIS A 109 22.49 11.81 -1.10
N GLN A 110 21.47 11.33 -0.39
CA GLN A 110 21.17 9.89 -0.35
C GLN A 110 20.65 9.36 -1.71
N LYS A 111 20.57 8.03 -1.82
CA LYS A 111 20.20 7.30 -3.03
C LYS A 111 18.78 7.64 -3.52
N VAL A 112 18.69 8.31 -4.67
CA VAL A 112 17.43 8.54 -5.40
C VAL A 112 17.14 7.36 -6.34
N GLU A 113 15.88 6.91 -6.40
CA GLU A 113 15.42 5.86 -7.32
C GLU A 113 14.32 6.37 -8.27
N GLU A 114 14.46 6.09 -9.58
CA GLU A 114 13.37 6.13 -10.55
C GLU A 114 12.30 5.09 -10.20
N PHE A 115 11.02 5.44 -10.26
CA PHE A 115 9.92 4.49 -10.15
C PHE A 115 8.89 4.64 -11.28
N GLN A 116 8.13 3.60 -11.55
CA GLN A 116 7.21 3.55 -12.71
C GLN A 116 5.85 2.98 -12.34
N GLN A 117 4.89 3.08 -13.27
CA GLN A 117 3.56 2.45 -13.11
C GLN A 117 3.70 0.97 -12.72
N GLY A 118 2.98 0.59 -11.67
CA GLY A 118 3.01 -0.77 -11.13
C GLY A 118 4.11 -1.07 -10.12
N ASP A 119 5.00 -0.12 -9.81
CA ASP A 119 5.89 -0.21 -8.66
C ASP A 119 5.06 -0.08 -7.36
N VAL A 120 5.24 -1.04 -6.45
CA VAL A 120 4.85 -0.91 -5.05
C VAL A 120 6.09 -0.54 -4.26
N ILE A 121 6.00 0.48 -3.41
CA ILE A 121 7.11 1.04 -2.64
C ILE A 121 6.81 0.88 -1.15
N ALA A 122 7.76 0.34 -0.41
CA ALA A 122 7.73 0.16 1.04
C ALA A 122 8.43 1.33 1.75
N VAL A 123 7.82 1.84 2.82
CA VAL A 123 8.33 2.96 3.64
C VAL A 123 8.09 2.63 5.11
N ARG A 124 9.05 2.88 6.00
CA ARG A 124 8.89 2.60 7.44
C ARG A 124 8.32 3.81 8.17
N ALA A 125 7.69 3.57 9.31
CA ALA A 125 7.31 4.66 10.22
C ALA A 125 8.57 5.43 10.65
N GLY A 126 8.56 6.75 10.47
CA GLY A 126 9.70 7.63 10.75
C GLY A 126 10.67 7.86 9.58
N ASP A 127 10.61 7.09 8.48
CA ASP A 127 11.43 7.39 7.30
C ASP A 127 10.91 8.65 6.59
N ALA A 128 11.73 9.69 6.52
CA ALA A 128 11.49 10.82 5.64
C ALA A 128 11.56 10.37 4.17
N HIS A 129 10.74 10.97 3.32
CA HIS A 129 10.71 10.66 1.89
C HIS A 129 10.06 11.80 1.13
N TRP A 130 10.52 11.99 -0.12
CA TRP A 130 9.95 12.93 -1.06
C TRP A 130 9.77 12.25 -2.43
N VAL A 131 8.82 12.76 -3.21
CA VAL A 131 8.49 12.25 -4.54
C VAL A 131 8.44 13.43 -5.50
N TYR A 132 9.16 13.32 -6.60
CA TYR A 132 9.21 14.29 -7.68
C TYR A 132 8.70 13.69 -8.98
N ASN A 133 8.12 14.54 -9.81
CA ASN A 133 7.48 14.21 -11.07
C ASN A 133 8.09 15.11 -12.15
N ASP A 134 9.39 14.93 -12.39
CA ASP A 134 10.07 15.28 -13.64
C ASP A 134 9.37 14.61 -14.83
N GLY A 135 8.94 13.37 -14.61
CA GLY A 135 8.19 12.58 -15.55
C GLY A 135 6.74 12.97 -15.64
N ASP A 136 6.49 14.28 -15.76
CA ASP A 136 5.42 14.99 -15.07
C ASP A 136 3.98 14.55 -15.37
N GLN A 137 3.77 13.58 -16.27
CA GLN A 137 2.58 12.73 -16.48
C GLN A 137 1.76 12.52 -15.22
N GLU A 138 0.43 12.32 -15.35
CA GLU A 138 -0.41 12.26 -14.15
C GLU A 138 -0.03 11.08 -13.22
N LEU A 139 0.83 11.40 -12.25
CA LEU A 139 1.35 10.51 -11.24
C LEU A 139 0.26 10.40 -10.19
N VAL A 140 -0.28 9.18 -10.07
CA VAL A 140 -1.26 8.81 -9.08
C VAL A 140 -0.61 7.84 -8.10
N VAL A 141 -0.48 8.24 -6.84
CA VAL A 141 0.12 7.43 -5.77
C VAL A 141 -0.95 7.01 -4.77
N VAL A 142 -1.25 5.71 -4.73
CA VAL A 142 -2.14 5.13 -3.72
C VAL A 142 -1.29 4.68 -2.54
N VAL A 143 -1.34 5.45 -1.45
CA VAL A 143 -0.65 5.16 -0.19
C VAL A 143 -1.56 4.30 0.70
N PHE A 144 -0.97 3.41 1.49
CA PHE A 144 -1.70 2.62 2.50
C PHE A 144 -0.96 2.71 3.84
N HIS A 145 -1.63 3.27 4.86
CA HIS A 145 -1.10 3.34 6.22
C HIS A 145 -1.68 2.23 7.10
N HIS A 146 -0.80 1.45 7.74
CA HIS A 146 -1.17 0.39 8.68
C HIS A 146 -1.12 0.96 10.10
N ASN A 147 -2.16 1.70 10.51
CA ASN A 147 -2.13 2.46 11.77
C ASN A 147 -2.02 1.57 13.02
N SER A 148 -2.54 0.35 12.96
CA SER A 148 -2.47 -0.68 14.02
C SER A 148 -1.14 -1.45 14.04
N ASN A 149 -0.18 -1.11 13.18
CA ASN A 149 1.13 -1.75 13.12
C ASN A 149 1.95 -1.48 14.38
N TYR A 150 2.74 -2.47 14.83
CA TYR A 150 3.60 -2.37 16.02
C TYR A 150 4.63 -1.22 15.96
N ALA A 151 4.98 -0.73 14.77
CA ALA A 151 5.87 0.43 14.59
C ALA A 151 5.21 1.77 14.96
N ASN A 152 3.87 1.84 15.03
CA ASN A 152 3.15 3.01 15.52
C ASN A 152 2.88 2.90 17.03
N GLN A 153 3.63 3.67 17.81
CA GLN A 153 3.53 3.70 19.28
C GLN A 153 2.67 4.86 19.81
N LEU A 154 1.91 5.54 18.95
CA LEU A 154 1.10 6.71 19.31
C LEU A 154 -0.36 6.30 19.59
N ASP A 155 -1.21 6.35 18.57
CA ASP A 155 -2.60 5.88 18.56
C ASP A 155 -3.04 5.59 17.11
N GLN A 156 -4.27 5.12 16.91
CA GLN A 156 -4.78 4.68 15.60
C GLN A 156 -4.96 5.80 14.55
N ASN A 157 -4.72 7.08 14.87
CA ASN A 157 -4.81 8.17 13.90
C ASN A 157 -3.52 8.29 13.06
N PRO A 158 -3.63 8.36 11.72
CA PRO A 158 -2.47 8.56 10.86
C PRO A 158 -1.93 9.98 11.04
N ARG A 159 -0.62 10.16 10.93
CA ARG A 159 0.05 11.46 11.12
C ARG A 159 1.09 11.68 10.03
N SER A 160 1.05 12.86 9.41
CA SER A 160 2.05 13.32 8.45
C SER A 160 2.87 14.44 9.08
N PHE A 161 4.14 14.16 9.37
CA PHE A 161 5.10 15.15 9.89
C PHE A 161 5.87 15.74 8.69
N PHE A 162 5.39 16.87 8.17
CA PHE A 162 6.00 17.52 7.02
C PHE A 162 7.29 18.25 7.42
N LEU A 163 8.36 18.10 6.63
CA LEU A 163 9.62 18.83 6.83
C LEU A 163 9.66 20.18 6.13
N ALA A 164 8.73 20.46 5.20
CA ALA A 164 8.71 21.70 4.41
C ALA A 164 7.29 22.08 4.02
N GLY A 165 7.13 23.31 3.51
CA GLY A 165 5.84 23.88 3.12
C GLY A 165 4.95 24.21 4.32
N ASN A 166 3.67 24.48 4.04
CA ASN A 166 2.67 24.84 5.05
C ASN A 166 1.32 24.17 4.69
N PRO A 167 1.04 22.95 5.20
CA PRO A 167 -0.21 22.22 4.96
C PRO A 167 -1.41 22.73 5.78
N GLY A 168 -1.30 23.90 6.42
CA GLY A 168 -2.32 24.49 7.30
C GLY A 168 -3.55 25.01 6.57
N ASN A 169 -4.28 24.12 5.91
CA ASN A 169 -5.52 24.44 5.20
C ASN A 169 -6.74 24.20 6.12
N GLU A 170 -7.73 25.08 6.11
CA GLU A 170 -8.96 24.97 6.94
C GLU A 170 -9.63 23.59 6.85
N GLN A 171 -9.62 22.98 5.66
CA GLN A 171 -10.19 21.67 5.37
C GLN A 171 -9.43 20.51 6.04
N GLU A 172 -8.11 20.62 6.17
CA GLU A 172 -7.30 19.62 6.89
C GLU A 172 -7.40 19.85 8.41
N GLU A 173 -7.42 21.10 8.87
CA GLU A 173 -7.71 21.42 10.27
C GLU A 173 -9.05 20.87 10.75
N GLU A 174 -10.13 21.04 9.97
CA GLU A 174 -11.44 20.53 10.37
C GLU A 174 -11.42 19.01 10.51
N GLN A 175 -10.68 18.30 9.66
CA GLN A 175 -10.52 16.85 9.75
C GLN A 175 -9.65 16.43 10.94
N TYR A 176 -8.56 17.14 11.23
CA TYR A 176 -7.75 16.92 12.45
C TYR A 176 -8.57 17.14 13.74
N ARG A 177 -9.46 18.15 13.76
CA ARG A 177 -10.38 18.39 14.90
C ARG A 177 -11.41 17.26 15.05
N ARG A 178 -11.96 16.74 13.93
CA ARG A 178 -12.86 15.58 13.92
C ARG A 178 -12.15 14.31 14.43
N LEU A 179 -10.95 14.01 13.95
CA LEU A 179 -10.15 12.84 14.34
C LEU A 179 -9.76 12.84 15.83
N ARG A 180 -9.37 13.98 16.40
CA ARG A 180 -9.06 14.10 17.84
C ARG A 180 -10.28 13.98 18.76
N GLY A 181 -11.52 13.93 18.24
CA GLY A 181 -12.74 13.88 19.05
C GLY A 181 -12.92 15.07 20.01
N SER A 182 -12.26 16.20 19.73
CA SER A 182 -12.11 17.28 20.70
C SER A 182 -13.42 18.03 20.94
N LYS A 183 -13.73 18.32 22.21
CA LYS A 183 -14.95 19.04 22.59
C LYS A 183 -14.87 20.49 22.10
N ARG A 184 -16.01 21.03 21.61
CA ARG A 184 -16.20 22.46 21.38
C ARG A 184 -15.81 23.24 22.65
N GLY A 185 -14.83 24.15 22.57
CA GLY A 185 -14.51 25.06 23.68
C GLY A 185 -13.07 25.55 23.82
N GLN A 186 -12.10 25.04 23.07
CA GLN A 186 -10.74 25.57 23.06
C GLN A 186 -10.39 26.18 21.69
N GLU A 187 -9.98 27.46 21.72
CA GLU A 187 -9.45 28.20 20.58
C GLU A 187 -8.00 27.80 20.32
N ALA A 188 -7.82 26.61 19.73
CA ALA A 188 -6.55 26.29 19.08
C ALA A 188 -6.40 27.21 17.86
N GLN A 189 -5.53 28.21 17.95
CA GLN A 189 -4.98 28.89 16.78
C GLN A 189 -4.35 27.83 15.85
N SER A 190 -4.29 28.12 14.54
CA SER A 190 -3.78 27.19 13.52
C SER A 190 -2.45 26.53 13.91
N GLU A 191 -2.52 25.27 14.40
CA GLU A 191 -1.34 24.48 14.80
C GLU A 191 -0.76 23.65 13.64
N LEU A 192 -1.42 23.61 12.47
CA LEU A 192 -0.95 22.84 11.32
C LEU A 192 0.12 23.61 10.53
N GLY A 193 1.24 22.93 10.29
CA GLY A 193 2.40 23.42 9.56
C GLY A 193 3.45 22.32 9.41
N ASN A 194 4.66 22.68 8.97
CA ASN A 194 5.81 21.78 9.01
C ASN A 194 6.40 21.69 10.44
N VAL A 195 7.27 20.72 10.70
CA VAL A 195 7.86 20.49 12.04
C VAL A 195 8.69 21.67 12.55
N PHE A 196 9.34 22.44 11.67
CA PHE A 196 10.17 23.57 12.07
C PHE A 196 9.35 24.73 12.63
N ARG A 197 8.09 24.90 12.20
CA ARG A 197 7.17 25.92 12.75
C ARG A 197 7.02 25.86 14.27
N GLY A 198 7.15 24.66 14.86
CA GLY A 198 7.10 24.44 16.31
C GLY A 198 8.37 24.82 17.09
N PHE A 199 9.49 25.11 16.42
CA PHE A 199 10.71 25.60 17.06
C PHE A 199 10.76 27.13 17.10
N ASP A 200 11.60 27.62 18.02
CA ASP A 200 11.98 29.03 18.16
C ASP A 200 12.89 29.49 17.00
N ASP A 201 12.82 30.78 16.62
CA ASP A 201 13.54 31.31 15.45
C ASP A 201 15.07 31.32 15.70
N GLU A 202 15.49 31.88 16.83
CA GLU A 202 16.89 32.03 17.21
C GLU A 202 17.53 30.67 17.53
N LEU A 203 16.83 29.76 18.24
CA LEU A 203 17.32 28.40 18.47
C LEU A 203 17.48 27.59 17.17
N LEU A 204 16.56 27.75 16.21
CA LEU A 204 16.65 27.08 14.92
C LEU A 204 17.80 27.62 14.07
N ALA A 205 18.05 28.94 14.14
CA ALA A 205 19.20 29.59 13.51
C ALA A 205 20.54 29.07 14.07
N GLU A 206 20.68 28.99 15.40
CA GLU A 206 21.86 28.44 16.06
C GLU A 206 22.08 26.96 15.70
N ALA A 207 21.02 26.14 15.74
CA ALA A 207 21.11 24.70 15.48
C ALA A 207 21.49 24.35 14.03
N PHE A 208 21.16 25.22 13.05
CA PHE A 208 21.54 25.05 11.64
C PHE A 208 22.79 25.85 11.24
N GLY A 209 23.28 26.77 12.09
CA GLY A 209 24.41 27.64 11.77
C GLY A 209 24.11 28.68 10.68
N VAL A 210 22.88 29.20 10.63
CA VAL A 210 22.38 30.12 9.59
C VAL A 210 21.82 31.41 10.19
N ASP A 211 21.57 32.41 9.35
CA ASP A 211 20.87 33.63 9.77
C ASP A 211 19.41 33.35 10.17
N VAL A 212 18.88 34.15 11.10
CA VAL A 212 17.50 34.01 11.61
C VAL A 212 16.45 34.12 10.49
N GLU A 213 16.74 34.89 9.43
CA GLU A 213 15.86 34.99 8.26
C GLU A 213 15.83 33.71 7.41
N ASP A 214 16.86 32.87 7.44
CA ASP A 214 16.84 31.54 6.81
C ASP A 214 16.13 30.51 7.70
N ALA A 215 16.31 30.58 9.03
CA ALA A 215 15.52 29.80 9.97
C ALA A 215 14.00 30.07 9.81
N ARG A 216 13.60 31.34 9.65
CA ARG A 216 12.21 31.75 9.37
C ARG A 216 11.65 31.15 8.07
N LYS A 217 12.49 30.96 7.03
CA LYS A 217 12.08 30.30 5.78
C LYS A 217 11.79 28.81 6.00
N LEU A 218 12.58 28.10 6.81
CA LEU A 218 12.31 26.69 7.17
C LEU A 218 10.95 26.53 7.86
N ARG A 219 10.58 27.47 8.75
CA ARG A 219 9.28 27.46 9.46
C ARG A 219 8.07 27.65 8.55
N GLY A 220 8.26 28.05 7.29
CA GLY A 220 7.23 28.05 6.24
C GLY A 220 6.02 28.96 6.48
N GLN A 221 6.07 29.89 7.44
CA GLN A 221 4.90 30.65 7.91
C GLN A 221 4.17 31.44 6.81
N ASN A 222 4.93 31.96 5.84
CA ASN A 222 4.41 32.72 4.70
C ASN A 222 4.15 31.87 3.44
N ASP A 223 4.36 30.55 3.52
CA ASP A 223 4.07 29.64 2.41
C ASP A 223 2.55 29.34 2.34
N GLN A 224 2.00 29.33 1.13
CA GLN A 224 0.59 29.05 0.84
C GLN A 224 0.42 27.98 -0.24
N ARG A 225 1.53 27.32 -0.65
CA ARG A 225 1.54 26.32 -1.73
C ARG A 225 1.08 24.93 -1.26
N GLY A 226 0.89 24.73 0.04
CA GLY A 226 0.56 23.44 0.64
C GLY A 226 1.75 22.47 0.64
N HIS A 227 1.45 21.16 0.64
CA HIS A 227 2.44 20.07 0.69
C HIS A 227 2.85 19.49 -0.67
N ILE A 228 2.30 20.00 -1.78
CA ILE A 228 2.69 19.61 -3.14
C ILE A 228 2.93 20.89 -3.93
N ILE A 229 4.20 21.23 -4.17
CA ILE A 229 4.62 22.48 -4.83
C ILE A 229 4.96 22.26 -6.31
N ARG A 230 5.12 23.35 -7.06
CA ARG A 230 5.69 23.36 -8.42
C ARG A 230 7.16 23.79 -8.35
N ALA A 231 8.03 23.01 -8.98
CA ALA A 231 9.37 23.47 -9.30
C ALA A 231 9.31 24.28 -10.61
N GLU A 232 9.72 25.56 -10.58
CA GLU A 232 9.73 26.42 -11.78
C GLU A 232 10.71 25.95 -12.86
N LYS A 233 11.71 25.17 -12.45
CA LYS A 233 12.76 24.58 -13.27
C LYS A 233 12.90 23.12 -12.86
N SER A 234 13.29 22.25 -13.79
CA SER A 234 13.56 20.85 -13.49
C SER A 234 14.59 20.73 -12.36
N ILE A 235 14.25 19.97 -11.31
CA ILE A 235 15.17 19.75 -10.18
C ILE A 235 16.41 19.04 -10.71
N GLN A 236 17.59 19.60 -10.44
CA GLN A 236 18.87 18.99 -10.79
C GLN A 236 19.25 18.05 -9.65
N LEU A 237 19.44 16.76 -9.97
CA LEU A 237 19.71 15.69 -9.01
C LEU A 237 20.90 14.85 -9.49
N ILE A 238 21.71 14.38 -8.55
CA ILE A 238 22.83 13.48 -8.83
C ILE A 238 22.28 12.07 -9.04
N GLN A 239 21.88 11.77 -10.27
CA GLN A 239 21.54 10.40 -10.67
C GLN A 239 22.71 9.78 -11.47
N PRO A 240 23.53 8.88 -10.88
CA PRO A 240 24.56 8.17 -11.62
C PRO A 240 23.95 7.12 -12.57
N HIS A 241 24.27 7.20 -13.85
CA HIS A 241 23.87 6.20 -14.85
C HIS A 241 24.65 4.89 -14.67
N ARG A 242 24.17 4.02 -13.78
CA ARG A 242 24.80 2.72 -13.47
C ARG A 242 24.37 1.63 -14.45
N SER A 243 25.34 0.97 -15.08
CA SER A 243 25.12 -0.27 -15.81
C SER A 243 24.81 -1.44 -14.86
N ARG A 244 24.26 -2.53 -15.40
CA ARG A 244 24.04 -3.77 -14.63
C ARG A 244 25.33 -4.36 -14.04
N GLN A 245 26.47 -4.13 -14.67
CA GLN A 245 27.75 -4.68 -14.20
C GLN A 245 28.32 -3.87 -13.04
N GLU A 246 28.08 -2.56 -13.00
CA GLU A 246 28.46 -1.71 -11.86
C GLU A 246 27.60 -2.04 -10.62
N GLN A 247 26.30 -2.33 -10.80
CA GLN A 247 25.42 -2.82 -9.72
C GLN A 247 25.85 -4.18 -9.13
N GLU A 248 26.68 -4.95 -9.84
CA GLU A 248 27.29 -6.20 -9.32
C GLU A 248 28.71 -5.98 -8.76
N GLN A 249 29.35 -4.85 -9.09
CA GLN A 249 30.66 -4.44 -8.56
C GLN A 249 30.56 -3.61 -7.27
N GLU A 250 29.43 -2.95 -7.01
CA GLU A 250 29.01 -2.41 -5.69
C GLU A 250 28.64 -3.52 -4.68
N ARG A 251 29.53 -4.52 -4.58
CA ARG A 251 29.54 -5.61 -3.60
C ARG A 251 30.97 -5.77 -3.07
N ARG A 252 31.65 -4.65 -2.85
CA ARG A 252 33.11 -4.57 -2.63
C ARG A 252 33.50 -3.63 -1.49
N HIS A 253 32.58 -2.85 -0.94
CA HIS A 253 32.78 -1.94 0.19
C HIS A 253 31.95 -2.41 1.40
N ASN A 254 32.55 -3.24 2.26
CA ASN A 254 31.90 -3.75 3.46
C ASN A 254 31.46 -2.62 4.40
N GLY A 255 30.14 -2.37 4.52
CA GLY A 255 29.59 -1.33 5.40
C GLY A 255 28.06 -1.33 5.50
N LEU A 256 27.52 -0.41 6.30
CA LEU A 256 26.07 -0.18 6.40
C LEU A 256 25.47 0.30 5.08
N GLU A 257 26.25 1.06 4.30
CA GLU A 257 25.83 1.59 2.99
C GLU A 257 25.48 0.49 1.99
N GLU A 258 26.36 -0.52 1.81
CA GLU A 258 26.08 -1.66 0.92
C GLU A 258 24.99 -2.61 1.46
N THR A 259 24.49 -2.46 2.69
CA THR A 259 23.60 -3.46 3.34
C THR A 259 22.23 -2.93 3.79
N PHE A 260 22.17 -1.98 4.72
CA PHE A 260 20.92 -1.44 5.26
C PHE A 260 20.41 -0.25 4.44
N CYS A 261 21.33 0.62 4.02
CA CYS A 261 21.01 1.85 3.29
C CYS A 261 20.71 1.60 1.80
N SER A 262 21.38 0.62 1.19
CA SER A 262 21.11 0.16 -0.19
C SER A 262 19.85 -0.68 -0.36
N ALA A 263 19.24 -1.14 0.74
CA ALA A 263 18.24 -2.20 0.77
C ALA A 263 17.07 -1.93 -0.20
N ARG A 264 16.64 -2.94 -0.96
CA ARG A 264 15.59 -2.75 -1.97
C ARG A 264 14.25 -2.44 -1.29
N VAL A 265 13.72 -1.24 -1.53
CA VAL A 265 12.44 -0.76 -0.97
C VAL A 265 11.25 -0.89 -1.91
N LYS A 266 11.46 -1.14 -3.21
CA LYS A 266 10.37 -1.22 -4.20
C LYS A 266 10.40 -2.45 -5.11
N GLU A 267 9.27 -2.72 -5.74
CA GLU A 267 9.13 -3.85 -6.68
C GLU A 267 7.94 -3.68 -7.64
N ASN A 268 8.11 -4.04 -8.92
CA ASN A 268 7.06 -3.90 -9.93
C ASN A 268 6.15 -5.13 -10.05
N LEU A 269 4.82 -4.92 -9.96
CA LEU A 269 3.79 -5.95 -10.06
C LEU A 269 2.96 -5.90 -11.36
N ASP A 270 3.20 -4.93 -12.25
CA ASP A 270 2.41 -4.82 -13.48
C ASP A 270 2.98 -5.65 -14.65
N ARG A 271 4.26 -6.04 -14.58
CA ARG A 271 4.91 -6.93 -15.56
C ARG A 271 4.14 -8.28 -15.66
N PRO A 272 3.52 -8.63 -16.81
CA PRO A 272 2.74 -9.87 -16.93
C PRO A 272 3.58 -11.15 -16.76
N SER A 273 4.87 -11.10 -17.06
CA SER A 273 5.84 -12.17 -16.81
C SER A 273 6.13 -12.44 -15.33
N ARG A 274 5.57 -11.63 -14.42
CA ARG A 274 5.64 -11.78 -12.96
C ARG A 274 4.31 -12.27 -12.36
N ALA A 275 3.51 -13.00 -13.12
CA ALA A 275 2.28 -13.62 -12.64
C ALA A 275 2.60 -14.90 -11.86
N ASP A 276 2.32 -14.93 -10.56
CA ASP A 276 2.44 -16.15 -9.74
C ASP A 276 1.31 -17.13 -10.09
N PHE A 277 0.13 -16.59 -10.43
CA PHE A 277 -1.00 -17.32 -10.99
C PHE A 277 -1.39 -16.69 -12.32
N TYR A 278 -1.47 -17.52 -13.37
CA TYR A 278 -1.88 -17.09 -14.71
C TYR A 278 -2.85 -18.08 -15.34
N ASN A 279 -3.90 -17.55 -15.97
CA ASN A 279 -4.82 -18.29 -16.82
C ASN A 279 -5.08 -17.44 -18.08
N PRO A 280 -4.61 -17.84 -19.28
CA PRO A 280 -4.66 -17.00 -20.48
C PRO A 280 -6.08 -16.68 -20.97
N ARG A 281 -7.12 -17.36 -20.46
CA ARG A 281 -8.53 -17.08 -20.76
C ARG A 281 -9.26 -16.33 -19.64
N ALA A 282 -8.60 -16.03 -18.52
CA ALA A 282 -9.28 -15.48 -17.34
C ALA A 282 -8.51 -14.38 -16.57
N GLY A 283 -7.17 -14.36 -16.61
CA GLY A 283 -6.40 -13.28 -15.99
C GLY A 283 -5.08 -13.70 -15.32
N ARG A 284 -4.54 -12.79 -14.50
CA ARG A 284 -3.33 -13.01 -13.68
C ARG A 284 -3.47 -12.46 -12.26
N PHE A 285 -2.67 -13.01 -11.35
CA PHE A 285 -2.45 -12.48 -10.01
C PHE A 285 -0.96 -12.55 -9.67
N SER A 286 -0.42 -11.44 -9.19
CA SER A 286 0.98 -11.25 -8.80
C SER A 286 1.03 -10.80 -7.34
N THR A 287 1.81 -11.47 -6.52
CA THR A 287 1.97 -11.18 -5.09
C THR A 287 3.29 -10.47 -4.79
N LEU A 288 3.35 -9.86 -3.62
CA LEU A 288 4.51 -9.17 -3.08
C LEU A 288 4.56 -9.34 -1.57
N ASN A 289 5.41 -10.26 -1.12
CA ASN A 289 5.58 -10.67 0.28
C ASN A 289 7.07 -10.58 0.68
N SER A 290 7.41 -10.99 1.91
CA SER A 290 8.79 -10.92 2.39
C SER A 290 9.80 -11.79 1.63
N PHE A 291 9.36 -12.85 0.94
CA PHE A 291 10.22 -13.63 0.04
C PHE A 291 10.61 -12.87 -1.24
N ASN A 292 9.79 -11.89 -1.66
CA ASN A 292 10.06 -11.07 -2.85
C ASN A 292 10.81 -9.76 -2.52
N LEU A 293 10.49 -9.14 -1.37
CA LEU A 293 10.92 -7.79 -0.99
C LEU A 293 11.16 -7.76 0.54
N PRO A 294 12.39 -8.02 1.02
CA PRO A 294 12.64 -8.37 2.43
C PRO A 294 12.20 -7.33 3.48
N ILE A 295 12.19 -6.04 3.16
CA ILE A 295 11.70 -4.97 4.05
C ILE A 295 10.23 -5.18 4.49
N LEU A 296 9.43 -5.90 3.68
CA LEU A 296 8.06 -6.25 4.03
C LEU A 296 7.94 -7.09 5.30
N ARG A 297 8.97 -7.90 5.63
CA ARG A 297 9.02 -8.66 6.89
C ARG A 297 9.08 -7.75 8.12
N PHE A 298 9.81 -6.64 8.02
CA PHE A 298 9.86 -5.62 9.05
C PHE A 298 8.54 -4.86 9.13
N LEU A 299 7.96 -4.49 7.99
CA LEU A 299 6.70 -3.76 7.93
C LEU A 299 5.46 -4.56 8.34
N GLN A 300 5.53 -5.90 8.34
CA GLN A 300 4.36 -6.78 8.49
C GLN A 300 3.26 -6.43 7.47
N LEU A 301 3.67 -6.21 6.21
CA LEU A 301 2.79 -5.81 5.11
C LEU A 301 3.09 -6.59 3.84
N SER A 302 2.05 -6.89 3.06
CA SER A 302 2.20 -7.44 1.72
C SER A 302 1.26 -6.73 0.74
N ALA A 303 1.55 -6.88 -0.55
CA ALA A 303 0.68 -6.38 -1.61
C ALA A 303 0.41 -7.46 -2.66
N ALA A 304 -0.58 -7.22 -3.50
CA ALA A 304 -0.80 -7.99 -4.72
C ALA A 304 -1.42 -7.13 -5.81
N ARG A 305 -1.21 -7.52 -7.08
CA ARG A 305 -1.88 -6.95 -8.24
C ARG A 305 -2.67 -8.04 -8.96
N GLY A 306 -3.95 -7.76 -9.19
CA GLY A 306 -4.85 -8.66 -9.91
C GLY A 306 -5.35 -8.03 -11.21
N VAL A 307 -5.50 -8.88 -12.23
CA VAL A 307 -6.12 -8.56 -13.51
C VAL A 307 -7.04 -9.72 -13.87
N LEU A 308 -8.34 -9.45 -13.96
CA LEU A 308 -9.35 -10.37 -14.49
C LEU A 308 -9.77 -9.92 -15.89
N HIS A 309 -9.89 -10.88 -16.80
CA HIS A 309 -10.47 -10.66 -18.12
C HIS A 309 -12.01 -10.62 -18.04
N ARG A 310 -12.67 -10.31 -19.17
CA ARG A 310 -14.14 -10.25 -19.29
C ARG A 310 -14.81 -11.43 -18.59
N ASN A 311 -15.73 -11.13 -17.66
CA ASN A 311 -16.55 -12.09 -16.91
C ASN A 311 -15.78 -13.13 -16.06
N ALA A 312 -14.45 -13.07 -16.01
CA ALA A 312 -13.63 -14.03 -15.27
C ALA A 312 -13.86 -13.93 -13.75
N ILE A 313 -13.67 -15.05 -13.06
CA ILE A 313 -13.92 -15.19 -11.62
C ILE A 313 -12.60 -15.45 -10.90
N PHE A 314 -12.30 -14.64 -9.89
CA PHE A 314 -11.32 -14.99 -8.87
C PHE A 314 -12.03 -15.88 -7.83
N SER A 315 -11.50 -17.08 -7.61
CA SER A 315 -12.12 -18.13 -6.78
C SER A 315 -12.61 -17.61 -5.44
N PRO A 316 -13.78 -18.02 -4.93
CA PRO A 316 -14.19 -17.72 -3.55
C PRO A 316 -13.09 -18.15 -2.56
N HIS A 317 -12.60 -17.21 -1.75
CA HIS A 317 -11.43 -17.41 -0.88
C HIS A 317 -11.55 -16.61 0.42
N TRP A 318 -10.71 -16.91 1.40
CA TRP A 318 -10.47 -16.03 2.55
C TRP A 318 -8.97 -15.88 2.81
N TYR A 319 -8.59 -14.78 3.46
CA TYR A 319 -7.25 -14.58 4.00
C TYR A 319 -7.21 -15.11 5.44
N THR A 320 -6.24 -15.96 5.76
CA THR A 320 -6.16 -16.65 7.06
C THR A 320 -5.50 -15.82 8.16
N ASN A 321 -4.64 -14.86 7.78
CA ASN A 321 -3.70 -14.16 8.65
C ASN A 321 -3.60 -12.63 8.37
N ALA A 322 -4.50 -12.07 7.55
CA ALA A 322 -4.48 -10.66 7.18
C ALA A 322 -5.88 -10.12 6.86
N HIS A 323 -6.08 -8.82 7.05
CA HIS A 323 -7.13 -8.03 6.43
C HIS A 323 -6.60 -7.53 5.09
N THR A 324 -7.46 -7.34 4.09
CA THR A 324 -7.07 -6.91 2.74
C THR A 324 -7.85 -5.67 2.32
N LEU A 325 -7.15 -4.56 2.06
CA LEU A 325 -7.70 -3.36 1.41
C LEU A 325 -7.50 -3.47 -0.09
N ILE A 326 -8.60 -3.47 -0.85
CA ILE A 326 -8.62 -3.53 -2.32
C ILE A 326 -8.82 -2.12 -2.86
N TYR A 327 -7.96 -1.67 -3.77
CA TYR A 327 -8.18 -0.47 -4.59
C TYR A 327 -8.34 -0.86 -6.05
N ALA A 328 -9.46 -0.48 -6.66
CA ALA A 328 -9.77 -0.78 -8.05
C ALA A 328 -9.05 0.19 -9.01
N THR A 329 -8.10 -0.32 -9.80
CA THR A 329 -7.29 0.49 -10.73
C THR A 329 -7.93 0.63 -12.11
N ARG A 330 -8.71 -0.36 -12.59
CA ARG A 330 -9.42 -0.27 -13.87
C ARG A 330 -10.67 -1.17 -13.91
N GLY A 331 -11.70 -0.72 -14.63
CA GLY A 331 -12.89 -1.55 -14.92
C GLY A 331 -13.85 -1.66 -13.73
N ALA A 332 -14.55 -2.79 -13.64
CA ALA A 332 -15.48 -3.07 -12.52
C ALA A 332 -15.63 -4.57 -12.25
N SER A 333 -16.03 -4.92 -11.03
CA SER A 333 -16.30 -6.31 -10.62
C SER A 333 -17.50 -6.37 -9.68
N ARG A 334 -18.36 -7.39 -9.86
CA ARG A 334 -19.23 -7.83 -8.76
C ARG A 334 -18.36 -8.51 -7.71
N VAL A 335 -18.38 -7.98 -6.50
CA VAL A 335 -17.73 -8.60 -5.34
C VAL A 335 -18.81 -8.99 -4.34
N GLN A 336 -18.67 -10.16 -3.74
CA GLN A 336 -19.45 -10.58 -2.57
C GLN A 336 -18.50 -10.85 -1.41
N ILE A 337 -18.84 -10.40 -0.21
CA ILE A 337 -18.10 -10.66 1.04
C ILE A 337 -19.06 -11.26 2.06
N VAL A 338 -18.68 -12.38 2.67
CA VAL A 338 -19.49 -13.18 3.59
C VAL A 338 -18.79 -13.31 4.94
N ASN A 339 -19.51 -13.01 6.03
CA ASN A 339 -18.97 -13.04 7.39
C ASN A 339 -19.12 -14.42 8.07
N HIS A 340 -18.66 -14.53 9.32
CA HIS A 340 -18.71 -15.77 10.13
C HIS A 340 -20.10 -16.36 10.37
N ARG A 341 -21.19 -15.64 10.07
CA ARG A 341 -22.59 -16.11 10.19
C ARG A 341 -23.15 -16.63 8.86
N GLY A 342 -22.36 -16.62 7.79
CA GLY A 342 -22.83 -16.93 6.43
C GLY A 342 -23.63 -15.79 5.79
N HIS A 343 -23.71 -14.61 6.41
CA HIS A 343 -24.39 -13.45 5.85
C HIS A 343 -23.47 -12.73 4.86
N ALA A 344 -23.99 -12.39 3.68
CA ALA A 344 -23.32 -11.48 2.75
C ALA A 344 -23.36 -10.06 3.33
N VAL A 345 -22.21 -9.57 3.80
CA VAL A 345 -22.02 -8.20 4.31
C VAL A 345 -21.67 -7.20 3.21
N PHE A 346 -21.37 -7.70 2.00
CA PHE A 346 -21.34 -6.91 0.77
C PHE A 346 -21.80 -7.80 -0.39
N ASP A 347 -22.63 -7.27 -1.27
CA ASP A 347 -22.90 -7.80 -2.61
C ASP A 347 -23.14 -6.62 -3.55
N GLY A 348 -22.12 -6.25 -4.32
CA GLY A 348 -22.15 -4.99 -5.05
C GLY A 348 -21.09 -4.87 -6.15
N GLN A 349 -21.14 -3.75 -6.86
CA GLN A 349 -20.18 -3.42 -7.92
C GLN A 349 -19.05 -2.56 -7.36
N LEU A 350 -17.84 -3.11 -7.34
CA LEU A 350 -16.61 -2.37 -7.08
C LEU A 350 -16.07 -1.80 -8.39
N ARG A 351 -15.91 -0.48 -8.48
CA ARG A 351 -15.53 0.26 -9.70
C ARG A 351 -14.19 0.97 -9.56
N GLN A 352 -13.52 1.25 -10.68
CA GLN A 352 -12.28 2.04 -10.71
C GLN A 352 -12.35 3.31 -9.83
N GLY A 353 -11.32 3.52 -9.01
CA GLY A 353 -11.23 4.63 -8.05
C GLY A 353 -11.81 4.32 -6.66
N GLN A 354 -12.54 3.21 -6.49
CA GLN A 354 -13.12 2.81 -5.21
C GLN A 354 -12.21 1.89 -4.40
N VAL A 355 -12.35 1.98 -3.08
CA VAL A 355 -11.73 1.10 -2.08
C VAL A 355 -12.78 0.15 -1.49
N LEU A 356 -12.39 -1.09 -1.20
CA LEU A 356 -13.21 -2.07 -0.46
C LEU A 356 -12.30 -2.91 0.46
N VAL A 357 -12.67 -3.05 1.73
CA VAL A 357 -11.95 -3.91 2.68
C VAL A 357 -12.58 -5.29 2.76
N VAL A 358 -11.74 -6.32 2.83
CA VAL A 358 -12.09 -7.68 3.23
C VAL A 358 -11.41 -7.96 4.57
N PRO A 359 -12.16 -8.07 5.68
CA PRO A 359 -11.60 -8.44 6.97
C PRO A 359 -11.00 -9.86 6.97
N GLN A 360 -10.08 -10.13 7.90
CA GLN A 360 -9.49 -11.46 8.04
C GLN A 360 -10.57 -12.54 8.25
N ASN A 361 -10.39 -13.70 7.60
CA ASN A 361 -11.33 -14.84 7.59
C ASN A 361 -12.73 -14.58 6.98
N PHE A 362 -13.04 -13.39 6.46
CA PHE A 362 -14.27 -13.19 5.69
C PHE A 362 -14.08 -13.80 4.30
N ALA A 363 -15.08 -14.55 3.82
CA ALA A 363 -15.01 -15.20 2.52
C ALA A 363 -15.42 -14.21 1.41
N VAL A 364 -14.60 -14.08 0.37
CA VAL A 364 -14.80 -13.13 -0.73
C VAL A 364 -14.69 -13.81 -2.09
N VAL A 365 -15.59 -13.48 -3.01
CA VAL A 365 -15.54 -13.85 -4.43
C VAL A 365 -15.59 -12.59 -5.29
N LYS A 366 -14.90 -12.60 -6.44
CA LYS A 366 -14.80 -11.45 -7.35
C LYS A 366 -15.08 -11.93 -8.78
N GLN A 367 -16.11 -11.40 -9.43
CA GLN A 367 -16.41 -11.64 -10.85
C GLN A 367 -16.24 -10.33 -11.62
N ALA A 368 -15.41 -10.31 -12.65
CA ALA A 368 -15.22 -9.11 -13.46
C ALA A 368 -16.44 -8.80 -14.32
N ALA A 369 -16.64 -7.52 -14.65
CA ALA A 369 -17.61 -7.08 -15.65
C ALA A 369 -17.10 -7.31 -17.08
N ASP A 370 -17.88 -6.87 -18.08
CA ASP A 370 -17.56 -7.06 -19.50
C ASP A 370 -16.23 -6.39 -19.92
N GLN A 371 -15.90 -5.23 -19.34
CA GLN A 371 -14.63 -4.51 -19.54
C GLN A 371 -13.44 -5.09 -18.76
N GLY A 372 -13.62 -6.21 -18.05
CA GLY A 372 -12.62 -6.76 -17.13
C GLY A 372 -12.48 -5.95 -15.83
N PHE A 373 -11.52 -6.36 -15.00
CA PHE A 373 -11.25 -5.72 -13.71
C PHE A 373 -9.76 -5.78 -13.35
N GLU A 374 -9.20 -4.67 -12.89
CA GLU A 374 -7.86 -4.61 -12.32
C GLU A 374 -7.87 -3.94 -10.94
N TRP A 375 -7.05 -4.47 -10.04
CA TRP A 375 -6.91 -3.93 -8.69
C TRP A 375 -5.48 -4.07 -8.16
N VAL A 376 -5.18 -3.26 -7.16
CA VAL A 376 -4.10 -3.52 -6.20
C VAL A 376 -4.77 -3.90 -4.87
N ALA A 377 -4.15 -4.82 -4.14
CA ALA A 377 -4.54 -5.21 -2.80
C ALA A 377 -3.36 -4.96 -1.86
N PHE A 378 -3.63 -4.39 -0.68
CA PHE A 378 -2.68 -4.27 0.43
C PHE A 378 -3.17 -5.14 1.58
N ASN A 379 -2.29 -5.89 2.24
CA ASN A 379 -2.66 -6.80 3.32
C ASN A 379 -1.86 -6.53 4.60
N THR A 380 -2.51 -6.64 5.76
CA THR A 380 -1.95 -6.37 7.11
C THR A 380 -1.00 -7.45 7.64
N ASN A 381 -0.30 -8.18 6.76
CA ASN A 381 0.66 -9.23 7.11
C ASN A 381 1.73 -9.36 6.01
N ASP A 382 2.98 -9.70 6.34
CA ASP A 382 4.06 -9.80 5.34
C ASP A 382 3.94 -11.02 4.42
N ASN A 383 3.22 -12.06 4.85
CA ASN A 383 2.98 -13.29 4.11
C ASN A 383 1.47 -13.63 4.13
N ALA A 384 0.64 -12.70 3.65
CA ALA A 384 -0.81 -12.87 3.61
C ALA A 384 -1.22 -14.10 2.79
N ALA A 385 -1.82 -15.09 3.44
CA ALA A 385 -2.08 -16.41 2.90
C ALA A 385 -3.55 -16.60 2.53
N ILE A 386 -3.79 -17.09 1.31
CA ILE A 386 -5.11 -17.27 0.71
C ILE A 386 -5.51 -18.76 0.74
N ASN A 387 -6.66 -19.07 1.33
CA ASN A 387 -7.32 -20.37 1.17
C ASN A 387 -8.50 -20.24 0.20
N THR A 388 -8.59 -21.10 -0.82
CA THR A 388 -9.74 -21.12 -1.75
C THR A 388 -10.80 -22.16 -1.32
N LEU A 389 -12.07 -21.85 -1.60
CA LEU A 389 -13.22 -22.74 -1.40
C LEU A 389 -13.49 -23.62 -2.63
N SER A 390 -13.06 -23.20 -3.83
CA SER A 390 -13.16 -23.99 -5.06
C SER A 390 -11.92 -23.93 -5.94
N GLY A 391 -11.82 -24.84 -6.91
CA GLY A 391 -10.63 -25.06 -7.73
C GLY A 391 -9.71 -26.17 -7.20
N ARG A 392 -8.62 -26.43 -7.93
CA ARG A 392 -7.67 -27.54 -7.69
C ARG A 392 -6.95 -27.49 -6.34
N THR A 393 -6.81 -26.31 -5.74
CA THR A 393 -6.11 -26.07 -4.47
C THR A 393 -7.06 -25.79 -3.29
N SER A 394 -8.35 -26.11 -3.44
CA SER A 394 -9.37 -25.71 -2.46
C SER A 394 -9.50 -26.61 -1.23
N ALA A 395 -9.99 -26.01 -0.15
CA ALA A 395 -10.37 -26.71 1.08
C ALA A 395 -11.38 -27.84 0.81
N ILE A 396 -12.41 -27.59 -0.02
CA ILE A 396 -13.38 -28.61 -0.43
C ILE A 396 -12.71 -29.78 -1.16
N ARG A 397 -11.70 -29.51 -2.01
CA ARG A 397 -10.94 -30.57 -2.69
C ARG A 397 -10.04 -31.38 -1.75
N GLY A 398 -9.59 -30.77 -0.65
CA GLY A 398 -8.82 -31.42 0.42
C GLY A 398 -9.62 -32.39 1.30
N LEU A 399 -10.91 -32.16 1.52
CA LEU A 399 -11.78 -33.06 2.31
C LEU A 399 -11.97 -34.42 1.59
N PRO A 400 -12.07 -35.56 2.30
CA PRO A 400 -12.47 -36.84 1.69
C PRO A 400 -13.83 -36.74 0.97
N VAL A 401 -14.01 -37.48 -0.13
CA VAL A 401 -15.26 -37.43 -0.94
C VAL A 401 -16.47 -37.72 -0.07
N ASP A 402 -16.40 -38.75 0.75
CA ASP A 402 -17.54 -39.22 1.55
C ASP A 402 -17.82 -38.28 2.74
N VAL A 403 -16.85 -37.47 3.18
CA VAL A 403 -17.05 -36.37 4.13
C VAL A 403 -17.86 -35.23 3.49
N VAL A 404 -17.53 -34.86 2.24
CA VAL A 404 -18.31 -33.88 1.47
C VAL A 404 -19.73 -34.41 1.20
N ALA A 405 -19.87 -35.69 0.82
CA ALA A 405 -21.17 -36.32 0.56
C ALA A 405 -22.09 -36.29 1.79
N ASN A 406 -21.59 -36.71 2.97
CA ASN A 406 -22.37 -36.70 4.20
C ASN A 406 -22.65 -35.28 4.73
N ALA A 407 -21.70 -34.35 4.62
CA ALA A 407 -21.86 -32.98 5.11
C ALA A 407 -22.93 -32.17 4.35
N TYR A 408 -23.06 -32.42 3.04
CA TYR A 408 -24.00 -31.70 2.17
C TYR A 408 -25.20 -32.55 1.70
N GLN A 409 -25.37 -33.77 2.22
CA GLN A 409 -26.45 -34.71 1.88
C GLN A 409 -26.50 -35.07 0.38
N LEU A 410 -25.34 -35.33 -0.22
CA LEU A 410 -25.15 -35.56 -1.65
C LEU A 410 -24.88 -37.03 -1.99
N SER A 411 -25.12 -37.39 -3.25
CA SER A 411 -24.53 -38.59 -3.86
C SER A 411 -23.00 -38.51 -3.85
N ARG A 412 -22.34 -39.67 -3.95
CA ARG A 412 -20.86 -39.73 -4.01
C ARG A 412 -20.33 -39.11 -5.30
N GLU A 413 -21.08 -39.26 -6.38
CA GLU A 413 -20.83 -38.72 -7.72
C GLU A 413 -21.05 -37.19 -7.71
N GLU A 414 -22.04 -36.69 -6.97
CA GLU A 414 -22.26 -35.26 -6.74
C GLU A 414 -21.11 -34.63 -5.95
N ALA A 415 -20.68 -35.26 -4.85
CA ALA A 415 -19.51 -34.83 -4.10
C ALA A 415 -18.24 -34.84 -4.97
N GLN A 416 -18.08 -35.82 -5.86
CA GLN A 416 -17.00 -35.83 -6.87
C GLN A 416 -17.11 -34.66 -7.86
N ARG A 417 -18.31 -34.36 -8.38
CA ARG A 417 -18.52 -33.19 -9.27
C ARG A 417 -18.11 -31.89 -8.57
N ILE A 418 -18.61 -31.62 -7.36
CA ILE A 418 -18.26 -30.41 -6.59
C ILE A 418 -16.74 -30.31 -6.37
N LYS A 419 -16.06 -31.42 -6.05
CA LYS A 419 -14.60 -31.43 -5.83
C LYS A 419 -13.76 -31.26 -7.09
N PHE A 420 -14.25 -31.68 -8.27
CA PHE A 420 -13.41 -31.92 -9.45
C PHE A 420 -13.87 -31.25 -10.76
N SER A 421 -15.05 -30.62 -10.82
CA SER A 421 -15.53 -29.89 -12.03
C SER A 421 -14.79 -28.58 -12.34
N ARG A 422 -13.91 -28.11 -11.45
CA ARG A 422 -12.91 -27.05 -11.73
C ARG A 422 -11.50 -27.58 -11.49
N GLN A 423 -10.62 -27.35 -12.45
CA GLN A 423 -9.23 -27.86 -12.46
C GLN A 423 -8.19 -26.73 -12.42
N GLU A 424 -8.62 -25.51 -12.69
CA GLU A 424 -7.91 -24.26 -12.40
C GLU A 424 -7.75 -24.08 -10.87
N THR A 425 -6.79 -23.25 -10.44
CA THR A 425 -6.48 -23.04 -9.01
C THR A 425 -7.22 -21.85 -8.41
N LEU A 426 -6.92 -20.64 -8.90
CA LEU A 426 -7.31 -19.36 -8.29
C LEU A 426 -8.15 -18.46 -9.22
N ILE A 427 -7.99 -18.58 -10.53
CA ILE A 427 -8.63 -17.71 -11.54
C ILE A 427 -9.32 -18.56 -12.61
N PHE A 428 -10.62 -18.34 -12.80
CA PHE A 428 -11.52 -19.18 -13.59
C PHE A 428 -12.13 -18.41 -14.76
N ASN A 429 -12.37 -19.11 -15.88
CA ASN A 429 -13.28 -18.61 -16.90
C ASN A 429 -14.73 -18.74 -16.41
N ALA A 430 -15.60 -17.77 -16.67
CA ALA A 430 -17.04 -17.94 -16.40
C ALA A 430 -17.59 -19.13 -17.20
N ASN A 431 -17.32 -19.14 -18.50
CA ASN A 431 -17.72 -20.21 -19.40
C ASN A 431 -16.88 -21.47 -19.16
N ASN A 432 -17.44 -22.42 -18.40
CA ASN A 432 -17.21 -23.83 -18.66
C ASN A 432 -18.09 -24.27 -19.84
N ASP A 433 -17.74 -23.77 -21.04
CA ASP A 433 -18.08 -24.50 -22.26
C ASP A 433 -17.18 -25.74 -22.27
N SER A 434 -17.69 -26.83 -21.67
CA SER A 434 -17.05 -28.14 -21.74
C SER A 434 -17.08 -28.64 -23.19
N PRO A 435 -15.98 -29.17 -23.72
CA PRO A 435 -15.99 -29.89 -25.00
C PRO A 435 -16.71 -31.24 -24.88
#